data_AF-A0A946IQA0-F1
#
_entry.id   AF-A0A946IQA0-F1
#
_cell.length_a   1.000
_cell.length_b   1.000
_cell.length_c   1.000
_cell.angle_alpha   90.00
_cell.angle_beta   90.00
_cell.angle_gamma   90.00
#
_symmetry.space_group_name_H-M   'P 1'
#
loop_
_entity.id
_entity.type
_entity.pdbx_description
1 polymer ?
#
loop_
_entity_poly.entity_id
_entity_poly.type
_entity_poly.pdbx_seq_one_letter_code
_entity_poly.pdbx_strand_id
1 'polypeptide(L)'
;DAANFIKEAITNENYKGAYNLATTEPISQGMFIKKIKEKLFPYALIIRIPLFLIRLFLGERSQIINTDVSINVDKLKKEGFIWKFYNFNEVLEKVRT
;
A
#
# COMPACT_ATOMS: atom_id res chain seq x y z
N ASP A 1 -6.75 0.50 -8.47
CA ASP A 1 -7.70 0.64 -7.34
C ASP A 1 -8.06 2.06 -7.00
N ALA A 2 -7.13 2.95 -6.68
CA ALA A 2 -7.48 4.35 -6.36
C ALA A 2 -8.34 5.05 -7.42
N ALA A 3 -7.94 4.99 -8.70
CA ALA A 3 -8.73 5.56 -9.78
C ALA A 3 -10.11 4.86 -9.95
N ASN A 4 -10.18 3.54 -9.72
CA ASN A 4 -11.44 2.80 -9.79
C ASN A 4 -12.39 3.22 -8.67
N PHE A 5 -11.87 3.36 -7.45
CA PHE A 5 -12.63 3.85 -6.31
C PHE A 5 -13.19 5.25 -6.58
N ILE A 6 -12.37 6.18 -7.07
CA ILE A 6 -12.83 7.54 -7.41
C ILE A 6 -13.94 7.48 -8.48
N LYS A 7 -13.74 6.68 -9.54
CA LYS A 7 -14.75 6.50 -10.60
C LYS A 7 -16.07 5.98 -10.04
N GLU A 8 -16.02 4.98 -9.17
CA GLU A 8 -17.21 4.39 -8.56
C GLU A 8 -17.90 5.37 -7.60
N ALA A 9 -17.13 6.01 -6.72
CA ALA A 9 -17.61 6.93 -5.69
C ALA A 9 -18.28 8.19 -6.26
N ILE A 10 -17.89 8.65 -7.45
CA ILE A 10 -18.55 9.79 -8.12
C ILE A 10 -19.97 9.42 -8.59
N THR A 11 -20.23 8.14 -8.87
CA THR A 11 -21.51 7.68 -9.44
C THR A 11 -22.39 6.90 -8.46
N ASN A 12 -21.82 6.38 -7.38
CA ASN A 12 -22.51 5.53 -6.41
C ASN A 12 -22.80 6.34 -5.13
N GLU A 13 -24.08 6.72 -4.96
CA GLU A 13 -24.57 7.51 -3.82
C GLU A 13 -24.47 6.81 -2.45
N ASN A 14 -24.14 5.51 -2.42
CA ASN A 14 -23.92 4.78 -1.17
C ASN A 14 -22.60 5.19 -0.49
N TYR A 15 -21.60 5.65 -1.25
CA TYR A 15 -20.35 6.15 -0.67
C TYR A 15 -20.58 7.48 0.05
N LYS A 16 -20.64 7.43 1.39
CA LYS A 16 -20.86 8.61 2.23
C LYS A 16 -19.73 8.84 3.23
N GLY A 17 -19.13 10.03 3.21
CA GLY A 17 -18.05 10.43 4.10
C GLY A 17 -16.70 9.78 3.76
N ALA A 18 -15.79 9.73 4.73
CA ALA A 18 -14.42 9.24 4.51
C ALA A 18 -14.36 7.71 4.36
N TYR A 19 -13.48 7.24 3.48
CA TYR A 19 -13.16 5.82 3.29
C TYR A 19 -11.65 5.63 3.32
N ASN A 20 -11.23 4.59 4.04
CA ASN A 20 -9.86 4.10 3.99
C ASN A 20 -9.69 3.26 2.73
N LEU A 21 -8.79 3.71 1.85
CA LEU A 21 -8.45 2.99 0.63
C LEU A 21 -7.11 2.26 0.83
N ALA A 22 -7.20 0.97 1.13
CA ALA A 22 -6.08 0.04 1.18
C ALA A 22 -6.55 -1.34 0.71
N THR A 23 -5.63 -2.30 0.56
CA THR A 23 -6.00 -3.72 0.33
C THR A 23 -6.52 -4.36 1.63
N THR A 24 -7.30 -5.42 1.52
CA THR A 24 -7.73 -6.27 2.64
C THR A 24 -6.59 -7.07 3.28
N GLU A 25 -5.46 -7.22 2.58
CA GLU A 25 -4.30 -7.97 3.05
C GLU A 25 -3.16 -7.03 3.46
N PRO A 26 -3.03 -6.66 4.75
CA PRO A 26 -1.93 -5.82 5.20
C PRO A 26 -0.58 -6.55 5.03
N ILE A 27 0.46 -5.78 4.72
CA ILE A 27 1.82 -6.29 4.55
C ILE A 27 2.79 -5.47 5.40
N SER A 28 3.68 -6.15 6.13
CA SER A 28 4.74 -5.46 6.88
C SER A 28 5.78 -4.87 5.92
N GLN A 29 6.44 -3.79 6.33
CA GLN A 29 7.49 -3.16 5.52
C GLN A 29 8.60 -4.15 5.12
N GLY A 30 9.00 -5.03 6.03
CA GLY A 30 10.00 -6.08 5.76
C GLY A 30 9.55 -7.05 4.67
N MET A 31 8.29 -7.49 4.71
CA MET A 31 7.73 -8.36 3.68
C MET A 31 7.55 -7.64 2.34
N PHE A 32 7.17 -6.36 2.37
CA PHE A 32 7.05 -5.52 1.17
C PHE A 32 8.38 -5.44 0.41
N ILE A 33 9.47 -5.07 1.10
CA ILE A 33 10.80 -4.99 0.50
C ILE A 33 11.31 -6.37 0.05
N LYS A 34 11.08 -7.42 0.84
CA LYS A 34 11.45 -8.80 0.49
C LYS A 34 10.80 -9.25 -0.81
N LYS A 35 9.47 -9.05 -0.96
CA LYS A 35 8.74 -9.44 -2.17
C LYS A 35 9.20 -8.67 -3.41
N ILE A 36 9.49 -7.37 -3.28
CA ILE A 36 10.04 -6.56 -4.38
C ILE A 36 11.37 -7.15 -4.86
N LYS A 37 12.31 -7.44 -3.94
CA LYS A 37 13.57 -8.07 -4.28
C LYS A 37 13.34 -9.39 -5.01
N GLU A 38 12.54 -10.30 -4.44
CA GLU A 38 12.33 -11.64 -4.99
C GLU A 38 11.73 -11.63 -6.39
N LYS A 39 10.82 -10.69 -6.69
CA LYS A 39 10.06 -10.66 -7.94
C LYS A 39 10.65 -9.77 -9.02
N LEU A 40 11.24 -8.63 -8.65
CA LEU A 40 11.67 -7.60 -9.60
C LEU A 40 13.20 -7.44 -9.65
N PHE A 41 13.89 -7.61 -8.53
CA PHE A 41 15.32 -7.34 -8.42
C PHE A 41 16.07 -8.46 -7.65
N PRO A 42 16.14 -9.68 -8.20
CA PRO A 42 16.60 -10.86 -7.45
C PRO A 42 18.03 -10.73 -6.90
N TYR A 43 18.87 -9.93 -7.56
CA TYR A 43 20.26 -9.68 -7.17
C TYR A 43 20.45 -8.51 -6.19
N ALA A 44 19.38 -7.82 -5.78
CA ALA A 44 19.47 -6.70 -4.86
C ALA A 44 19.83 -7.13 -3.41
N LEU A 45 20.53 -6.26 -2.69
CA LEU A 45 20.82 -6.42 -1.26
C LEU A 45 19.81 -5.61 -0.43
N ILE A 46 19.27 -6.23 0.62
CA ILE A 46 18.38 -5.54 1.58
C ILE A 46 19.25 -5.05 2.74
N ILE A 47 19.33 -3.74 2.92
CA ILE A 47 20.10 -3.09 3.98
C ILE A 47 19.13 -2.39 4.93
N ARG A 48 19.30 -2.58 6.24
CA ARG A 48 18.55 -1.84 7.26
C ARG A 48 19.24 -0.50 7.50
N ILE A 49 18.50 0.60 7.31
CA ILE A 49 19.01 1.95 7.51
C ILE A 49 18.51 2.47 8.86
N PRO A 50 19.40 2.91 9.78
CA PRO A 50 19.01 3.57 11.01
C PRO A 50 18.12 4.81 10.76
N LEU A 51 17.07 4.97 11.58
CA LEU A 51 16.08 6.04 11.39
C LEU A 51 16.68 7.45 11.44
N PHE A 52 17.73 7.67 12.24
CA PHE A 52 18.37 8.99 12.32
C PHE A 52 18.99 9.43 10.99
N LEU A 53 19.50 8.49 10.18
CA LEU A 53 20.01 8.79 8.84
C LEU A 53 18.85 9.17 7.91
N ILE A 54 17.74 8.44 7.97
CA ILE A 54 16.53 8.76 7.19
C ILE A 54 16.02 10.16 7.57
N ARG A 55 16.02 10.50 8.87
CA ARG A 55 15.63 11.83 9.37
C ARG A 55 16.60 12.94 8.91
N LEU A 56 17.89 12.66 8.79
CA LEU A 56 18.87 13.62 8.28
C LEU A 56 18.55 14.04 6.83
N PHE A 57 18.10 13.10 5.99
CA PHE A 57 17.77 13.38 4.59
C PHE A 57 16.33 13.83 4.37
N LEU A 58 15.35 13.25 5.07
CA LEU A 58 13.92 13.50 4.86
C LEU A 58 13.29 14.48 5.85
N GLY A 59 14.03 14.89 6.89
CA GLY A 59 13.49 15.70 7.99
C GLY A 59 12.30 15.01 8.67
N GLU A 60 11.28 15.78 9.04
CA GLU A 60 10.06 15.27 9.68
C GLU A 60 9.29 14.24 8.83
N ARG A 61 9.48 14.23 7.51
CA ARG A 61 8.82 13.24 6.64
C ARG A 61 9.36 11.82 6.85
N SER A 62 10.48 11.64 7.58
CA SER A 62 10.94 10.32 7.98
C SER A 62 9.91 9.56 8.81
N GLN A 63 8.98 10.27 9.47
CA GLN A 63 7.88 9.66 10.21
C GLN A 63 7.00 8.77 9.32
N ILE A 64 6.77 9.15 8.05
CA ILE A 64 5.98 8.36 7.08
C ILE A 64 6.62 6.98 6.87
N ILE A 65 7.95 6.93 6.76
CA ILE A 65 8.70 5.69 6.60
C ILE A 65 8.66 4.86 7.89
N ASN A 66 8.72 5.51 9.06
CA ASN A 66 8.69 4.84 10.36
C ASN A 66 7.26 4.62 10.91
N THR A 67 6.26 4.60 10.03
CA THR A 67 4.87 4.45 10.45
C THR A 67 4.50 2.97 10.57
N ASP A 68 3.91 2.59 11.71
CA ASP A 68 3.23 1.31 11.92
C ASP A 68 1.73 1.57 12.06
N VAL A 69 1.07 1.82 10.93
CA VAL A 69 -0.38 2.08 10.87
C VAL A 69 -1.04 0.92 10.17
N SER A 70 -1.91 0.24 10.93
CA SER A 70 -2.88 -0.69 10.37
C SER A 70 -4.16 0.08 10.04
N ILE A 71 -4.65 -0.10 8.81
CA ILE A 71 -5.82 0.62 8.29
C ILE A 71 -6.99 -0.36 8.20
N ASN A 72 -8.12 -0.01 8.81
CA ASN A 72 -9.37 -0.77 8.66
C ASN A 72 -10.07 -0.42 7.34
N VAL A 73 -10.34 -1.42 6.51
CA VAL A 73 -11.03 -1.27 5.20
C VAL A 73 -12.44 -1.85 5.19
N ASP A 74 -13.00 -2.23 6.36
CA ASP A 74 -14.30 -2.88 6.46
C ASP A 74 -15.42 -2.01 5.90
N LYS A 75 -15.33 -0.69 6.08
CA LYS A 75 -16.29 0.25 5.51
C LYS A 75 -16.31 0.15 3.98
N LEU A 76 -15.13 0.16 3.34
CA LEU A 76 -15.00 0.05 1.89
C LEU A 76 -15.48 -1.32 1.39
N LYS A 77 -15.16 -2.39 2.12
CA LYS A 77 -15.60 -3.76 1.82
C LYS A 77 -17.13 -3.90 1.90
N LYS A 78 -17.78 -3.26 2.88
CA LYS A 78 -19.24 -3.27 3.06
C LYS A 78 -19.99 -2.62 1.89
N GLU A 79 -19.42 -1.58 1.28
CA GLU A 79 -20.01 -0.96 0.08
C GLU A 79 -19.82 -1.80 -1.19
N GLY A 80 -19.12 -2.94 -1.11
CA GLY A 80 -18.94 -3.86 -2.22
C GLY A 80 -17.85 -3.42 -3.21
N PHE A 81 -16.92 -2.55 -2.81
CA PHE A 81 -15.80 -2.16 -3.67
C PHE A 81 -15.03 -3.38 -4.15
N ILE A 82 -14.75 -3.43 -5.46
CA ILE A 82 -14.01 -4.54 -6.09
C ILE A 82 -12.58 -4.09 -6.37
N TRP A 83 -11.64 -4.63 -5.60
CA TRP A 83 -10.21 -4.43 -5.85
C TRP A 83 -9.80 -5.12 -7.15
N LYS A 84 -9.02 -4.41 -7.97
CA LYS A 84 -8.32 -4.98 -9.12
C LYS A 84 -7.11 -5.81 -8.67
N PHE A 85 -6.44 -5.39 -7.59
CA PHE A 85 -5.30 -6.09 -7.01
C PHE A 85 -5.62 -6.50 -5.58
N TYR A 86 -5.87 -7.79 -5.37
CA TYR A 86 -6.26 -8.31 -4.05
C TYR A 86 -5.06 -8.41 -3.11
N ASN A 87 -3.88 -8.68 -3.66
CA ASN A 87 -2.65 -8.83 -2.89
C ASN A 87 -1.46 -8.20 -3.61
N PHE A 88 -0.38 -8.02 -2.86
CA PHE A 88 0.82 -7.37 -3.38
C PHE A 88 1.53 -8.17 -4.50
N ASN A 89 1.35 -9.50 -4.57
CA ASN A 89 1.99 -10.28 -5.65
C ASN A 89 1.39 -9.94 -7.01
N GLU A 90 0.07 -9.76 -7.11
CA GLU A 90 -0.60 -9.36 -8.35
C GLU A 90 -0.10 -8.01 -8.86
N VAL A 91 0.18 -7.08 -7.93
CA VAL A 91 0.80 -5.78 -8.26
C VAL A 91 2.19 -5.99 -8.87
N LEU A 92 3.02 -6.84 -8.27
CA LEU A 92 4.39 -7.10 -8.74
C LEU A 92 4.41 -7.79 -10.10
N GLU A 93 3.51 -8.74 -10.35
CA GLU A 93 3.37 -9.37 -11.68
C GLU A 93 2.99 -8.32 -12.73
N LYS A 94 2.06 -7.40 -12.40
CA LYS A 94 1.66 -6.35 -13.32
C LYS A 94 2.75 -5.31 -13.60
N VAL A 95 3.57 -4.98 -12.61
CA VAL A 95 4.69 -4.02 -12.77
C VAL A 95 5.83 -4.61 -13.60
N ARG A 96 6.01 -5.93 -13.54
CA ARG A 96 7.04 -6.64 -14.32
C ARG A 96 6.75 -6.63 -15.84
N THR A 97 5.48 -6.53 -16.23
CA THR A 97 4.99 -6.56 -17.62
C THR A 97 4.68 -5.18 -18.18
#